data_AF-A0A0M8MSK3-F1
#
_entry.id   AF-A0A0M8MSK3-F1
#
_cell.length_a   1.000
_cell.length_b   1.000
_cell.length_c   1.000
_cell.angle_alpha   90.00
_cell.angle_beta   90.00
_cell.angle_gamma   90.00
#
_symmetry.space_group_name_H-M   'P 1'
#
loop_
_entity.id
_entity.type
_entity.pdbx_description
1 polymer ?
#
loop_
_entity_poly.entity_id
_entity_poly.type
_entity_poly.pdbx_seq_one_letter_code
_entity_poly.pdbx_strand_id
1 'polypeptide(L)'
;MVSTVSAVAYLGCAHWSVRHAEELKKQDGAFLSLSALLGVQKDMEMAVQDEKALTLGQGLHWLRDATSFLPSTVARPFLSLYVSCAETYLNLPSYKQAAIPIIAVNTGVFLAWLAAPRFGRLVWMRRYFTHRPTSGRLVTLLTSVFSHRSIPHFVLNNVALYSVGSWAIQVLQARQLDAYPDAGSFPQFLSFYLSAGLFASLASHLVTAWQWRMAAGLRLYEAAWGPVVPYMRRLHFVRVPCRMSRSA
;
A
#
# COMPACT_ATOMS: atom_id res chain seq x y z
N MET A 1 19.26 -4.03 -5.34
CA MET A 1 18.46 -4.46 -4.17
C MET A 1 16.99 -4.06 -4.26
N VAL A 2 16.65 -2.83 -4.66
CA VAL A 2 15.23 -2.49 -4.95
C VAL A 2 14.68 -3.37 -6.08
N SER A 3 15.47 -3.58 -7.12
CA SER A 3 15.12 -4.47 -8.24
C SER A 3 14.86 -5.92 -7.81
N THR A 4 15.58 -6.43 -6.81
CA THR A 4 15.42 -7.83 -6.35
C THR A 4 14.16 -8.00 -5.50
N VAL A 5 13.83 -7.05 -4.62
CA VAL A 5 12.59 -7.09 -3.83
C VAL A 5 11.36 -6.89 -4.72
N SER A 6 11.45 -5.97 -5.69
CA SER A 6 10.38 -5.73 -6.67
C SER A 6 10.16 -6.96 -7.57
N ALA A 7 11.25 -7.61 -8.02
CA ALA A 7 11.16 -8.84 -8.81
C ALA A 7 10.54 -10.00 -8.02
N VAL A 8 10.93 -10.20 -6.75
CA VAL A 8 10.34 -11.22 -5.89
C VAL A 8 8.85 -10.95 -5.65
N ALA A 9 8.48 -9.69 -5.41
CA ALA A 9 7.07 -9.31 -5.24
C ALA A 9 6.27 -9.55 -6.54
N TYR A 10 6.82 -9.16 -7.70
CA TYR A 10 6.17 -9.36 -8.99
C TYR A 10 6.03 -10.84 -9.34
N LEU A 11 7.11 -11.63 -9.24
CA LEU A 11 7.10 -13.07 -9.53
C LEU A 11 6.21 -13.83 -8.53
N GLY A 12 6.20 -13.42 -7.26
CA GLY A 12 5.30 -13.98 -6.26
C GLY A 12 3.83 -13.68 -6.57
N CYS A 13 3.50 -12.44 -6.94
CA CYS A 13 2.16 -12.06 -7.36
C CYS A 13 1.73 -12.79 -8.64
N ALA A 14 2.63 -12.90 -9.61
CA ALA A 14 2.39 -13.62 -10.86
C ALA A 14 2.14 -15.12 -10.58
N HIS A 15 3.02 -15.77 -9.81
CA HIS A 15 2.87 -17.17 -9.44
C HIS A 15 1.57 -17.44 -8.68
N TRP A 16 1.23 -16.57 -7.73
CA TRP A 16 -0.04 -16.67 -7.01
C TRP A 16 -1.24 -16.49 -7.95
N SER A 17 -1.20 -15.52 -8.86
CA SER A 17 -2.25 -15.28 -9.86
C SER A 17 -2.48 -16.51 -10.75
N VAL A 18 -1.40 -17.08 -11.29
CA VAL A 18 -1.42 -18.31 -12.11
C VAL A 18 -2.08 -19.45 -11.35
N ARG A 19 -1.60 -19.73 -10.14
CA ARG A 19 -2.07 -20.85 -9.34
C ARG A 19 -3.54 -20.70 -8.96
N HIS A 20 -3.95 -19.50 -8.58
CA HIS A 20 -5.33 -19.20 -8.23
C HIS A 20 -6.27 -19.35 -9.44
N ALA A 21 -5.85 -18.90 -10.62
CA ALA A 21 -6.58 -19.12 -11.87
C ALA A 21 -6.75 -20.62 -12.19
N GLU A 22 -5.71 -21.42 -11.99
CA GLU A 22 -5.78 -22.88 -12.17
C GLU A 22 -6.73 -23.56 -11.16
N GLU A 23 -6.75 -23.10 -9.92
CA GLU A 23 -7.63 -23.62 -8.86
C GLU A 23 -9.10 -23.33 -9.17
N LEU A 24 -9.42 -22.10 -9.60
CA LEU A 24 -10.77 -21.72 -10.06
C LEU A 24 -11.19 -22.54 -11.27
N LYS A 25 -10.31 -22.70 -12.26
CA LYS A 25 -10.58 -23.53 -13.45
C LYS A 25 -10.86 -25.00 -13.10
N LYS A 26 -10.23 -25.55 -12.07
CA LYS A 26 -10.47 -26.93 -11.61
C LYS A 26 -11.82 -27.10 -10.91
N GLN A 27 -12.27 -26.10 -10.16
CA GLN A 27 -13.59 -26.12 -9.50
C GLN A 27 -14.72 -26.05 -10.53
N ASP A 28 -14.56 -25.25 -11.58
CA ASP A 28 -15.57 -25.02 -12.62
C ASP A 28 -15.52 -26.03 -13.78
N GLY A 29 -14.38 -26.72 -13.98
CA GLY A 29 -14.17 -27.71 -15.05
C GLY A 29 -15.07 -28.94 -15.01
N ALA A 30 -15.84 -29.16 -13.93
CA ALA A 30 -16.85 -30.22 -13.87
C ALA A 30 -18.15 -29.86 -14.64
N PHE A 31 -18.37 -28.60 -15.02
CA PHE A 31 -19.63 -28.11 -15.59
C PHE A 31 -19.52 -27.48 -16.99
N LEU A 32 -18.32 -27.21 -17.52
CA LEU A 32 -18.11 -26.24 -18.60
C LEU A 32 -17.27 -26.78 -19.77
N SER A 33 -17.85 -27.63 -20.62
CA SER A 33 -17.21 -28.10 -21.88
C SER A 33 -17.50 -27.22 -23.11
N LEU A 34 -18.47 -26.30 -23.07
CA LEU A 34 -18.89 -25.52 -24.25
C LEU A 34 -18.66 -24.00 -24.12
N SER A 35 -18.80 -23.44 -22.92
CA SER A 35 -18.56 -22.00 -22.64
C SER A 35 -17.08 -21.63 -22.68
N ALA A 36 -16.20 -22.62 -22.42
CA ALA A 36 -14.75 -22.50 -22.43
C ALA A 36 -14.16 -22.12 -23.80
N LEU A 37 -14.93 -22.18 -24.89
CA LEU A 37 -14.46 -21.84 -26.24
C LEU A 37 -14.75 -20.38 -26.63
N LEU A 38 -15.65 -19.67 -25.92
CA LEU A 38 -16.08 -18.30 -26.28
C LEU A 38 -16.10 -17.30 -25.10
N GLY A 39 -15.87 -17.72 -23.84
CA GLY A 39 -16.15 -16.87 -22.66
C GLY A 39 -15.16 -16.90 -21.47
N VAL A 40 -14.01 -17.57 -21.60
CA VAL A 40 -13.07 -17.90 -20.49
C VAL A 40 -12.76 -16.75 -19.52
N GLN A 41 -12.61 -15.51 -20.02
CA GLN A 41 -12.25 -14.38 -19.16
C GLN A 41 -13.42 -13.87 -18.32
N LYS A 42 -14.64 -13.87 -18.88
CA LYS A 42 -15.84 -13.39 -18.21
C LYS A 42 -16.30 -14.36 -17.11
N ASP A 43 -16.06 -15.65 -17.34
CA ASP A 43 -16.38 -16.72 -16.39
C ASP A 43 -15.46 -16.63 -15.15
N MET A 44 -14.16 -16.40 -15.31
CA MET A 44 -13.24 -16.31 -14.16
C MET A 44 -13.44 -15.05 -13.32
N GLU A 45 -13.73 -13.89 -13.94
CA GLU A 45 -14.02 -12.67 -13.19
C GLU A 45 -15.31 -12.83 -12.36
N MET A 46 -16.32 -13.51 -12.91
CA MET A 46 -17.55 -13.85 -12.19
C MET A 46 -17.28 -14.79 -11.01
N ALA A 47 -16.49 -15.85 -11.22
CA ALA A 47 -16.10 -16.76 -10.15
C ALA A 47 -15.38 -16.05 -8.99
N VAL A 48 -14.48 -15.10 -9.30
CA VAL A 48 -13.80 -14.29 -8.28
C VAL A 48 -14.75 -13.31 -7.57
N GLN A 49 -15.75 -12.76 -8.25
CA GLN A 49 -16.77 -11.94 -7.59
C GLN A 49 -17.66 -12.78 -6.65
N ASP A 50 -18.01 -14.00 -7.06
CA ASP A 50 -18.78 -14.92 -6.23
C ASP A 50 -18.00 -15.35 -4.97
N GLU A 51 -16.70 -15.68 -5.11
CA GLU A 51 -15.84 -16.00 -3.96
C GLU A 51 -15.74 -14.83 -2.97
N LYS A 52 -15.63 -13.59 -3.46
CA LYS A 52 -15.64 -12.39 -2.60
C LYS A 52 -16.98 -12.23 -1.87
N ALA A 53 -18.10 -12.43 -2.55
CA ALA A 53 -19.42 -12.34 -1.95
C ALA A 53 -19.58 -13.38 -0.83
N LEU A 54 -19.12 -14.62 -1.05
CA LEU A 54 -19.09 -15.68 -0.04
C LEU A 54 -18.23 -15.30 1.16
N THR A 55 -17.02 -14.78 0.92
CA THR A 55 -16.09 -14.36 1.97
C THR A 55 -16.69 -13.24 2.82
N LEU A 56 -17.33 -12.25 2.19
CA LEU A 56 -18.00 -11.17 2.91
C LEU A 56 -19.22 -11.67 3.70
N GLY A 57 -19.95 -12.65 3.15
CA GLY A 57 -21.05 -13.33 3.84
C GLY A 57 -20.55 -14.06 5.09
N GLN A 58 -19.48 -14.84 5.00
CA GLN A 58 -18.85 -15.49 6.16
C GLN A 58 -18.40 -14.47 7.22
N GLY A 59 -17.82 -13.34 6.78
CA GLY A 59 -17.45 -12.25 7.67
C GLY A 59 -18.65 -11.63 8.40
N LEU A 60 -19.81 -11.51 7.73
CA LEU A 60 -21.06 -11.06 8.35
C LEU A 60 -21.56 -12.06 9.40
N HIS A 61 -21.51 -13.35 9.09
CA HIS A 61 -21.88 -14.41 10.04
C HIS A 61 -20.99 -14.36 11.28
N TRP A 62 -19.67 -14.26 11.10
CA TRP A 62 -18.74 -14.08 12.21
C TRP A 62 -19.04 -12.81 13.02
N LEU A 63 -19.31 -11.67 12.36
CA LEU A 63 -19.63 -10.42 13.04
C LEU A 63 -20.92 -10.51 13.84
N ARG A 64 -21.93 -11.20 13.29
CA ARG A 64 -23.20 -11.47 13.97
C ARG A 64 -22.98 -12.32 15.23
N ASP A 65 -22.18 -13.36 15.13
CA ASP A 65 -21.86 -14.24 16.27
C ASP A 65 -21.03 -13.48 17.31
N ALA A 66 -20.05 -12.70 16.86
CA ALA A 66 -19.24 -11.85 17.73
C ALA A 66 -20.06 -10.75 18.40
N THR A 67 -21.14 -10.25 17.80
CA THR A 67 -22.00 -9.22 18.39
C THR A 67 -23.21 -9.78 19.14
N SER A 68 -23.35 -11.11 19.22
CA SER A 68 -24.45 -11.78 19.92
C SER A 68 -24.52 -11.46 21.41
N PHE A 69 -23.40 -11.06 22.02
CA PHE A 69 -23.35 -10.63 23.42
C PHE A 69 -23.87 -9.19 23.65
N LEU A 70 -24.04 -8.38 22.59
CA LEU A 70 -24.55 -7.02 22.70
C LEU A 70 -26.09 -6.98 22.54
N PRO A 71 -26.78 -6.03 23.20
CA PRO A 71 -28.18 -5.76 22.95
C PRO A 71 -28.44 -5.43 21.47
N SER A 72 -29.58 -5.88 20.94
CA SER A 72 -29.96 -5.72 19.53
C SER A 72 -29.97 -4.26 19.06
N THR A 73 -30.21 -3.31 19.96
CA THR A 73 -30.19 -1.87 19.68
C THR A 73 -28.81 -1.37 19.27
N VAL A 74 -27.74 -1.98 19.80
CA VAL A 74 -26.35 -1.61 19.50
C VAL A 74 -25.81 -2.47 18.35
N ALA A 75 -26.16 -3.75 18.27
CA ALA A 75 -25.64 -4.64 17.22
C ALA A 75 -26.16 -4.30 15.81
N ARG A 76 -27.45 -3.92 15.68
CA ARG A 76 -28.09 -3.61 14.39
C ARG A 76 -27.35 -2.56 13.55
N PRO A 77 -26.99 -1.36 14.07
CA PRO A 77 -26.29 -0.37 13.26
C PRO A 77 -24.93 -0.86 12.77
N PHE A 78 -24.19 -1.65 13.55
CA PHE A 78 -22.91 -2.23 13.10
C PHE A 78 -23.10 -3.25 11.98
N LEU A 79 -24.10 -4.12 12.09
CA LEU A 79 -24.42 -5.10 11.04
C LEU A 79 -24.89 -4.40 9.77
N SER A 80 -25.77 -3.39 9.88
CA SER A 80 -26.24 -2.60 8.74
C SER A 80 -25.10 -1.83 8.07
N LEU A 81 -24.17 -1.27 8.85
CA LEU A 81 -22.98 -0.62 8.32
C LEU A 81 -22.10 -1.61 7.57
N TYR A 82 -21.85 -2.80 8.13
CA TYR A 82 -21.08 -3.84 7.46
C TYR A 82 -21.73 -4.25 6.13
N VAL A 83 -23.04 -4.52 6.12
CA VAL A 83 -23.77 -4.90 4.91
C VAL A 83 -23.70 -3.78 3.88
N SER A 84 -23.93 -2.53 4.27
CA SER A 84 -23.84 -1.38 3.38
C SER A 84 -22.44 -1.22 2.78
N CYS A 85 -21.38 -1.39 3.58
CA CYS A 85 -20.01 -1.36 3.09
C CYS A 85 -19.69 -2.54 2.17
N ALA A 86 -20.14 -3.75 2.49
CA ALA A 86 -19.93 -4.96 1.69
C ALA A 86 -20.63 -4.86 0.34
N GLU A 87 -21.89 -4.41 0.33
CA GLU A 87 -22.66 -4.18 -0.90
C GLU A 87 -22.03 -3.07 -1.75
N THR A 88 -21.62 -1.96 -1.13
CA THR A 88 -20.89 -0.90 -1.84
C THR A 88 -19.62 -1.45 -2.46
N TYR A 89 -18.84 -2.24 -1.73
CA TYR A 89 -17.60 -2.85 -2.21
C TYR A 89 -17.82 -3.81 -3.38
N LEU A 90 -18.85 -4.66 -3.32
CA LEU A 90 -19.19 -5.59 -4.40
C LEU A 90 -19.66 -4.85 -5.67
N ASN A 91 -20.34 -3.72 -5.50
CA ASN A 91 -20.80 -2.88 -6.63
C ASN A 91 -19.68 -2.02 -7.26
N LEU A 92 -18.48 -1.98 -6.68
CA LEU A 92 -17.35 -1.27 -7.28
C LEU A 92 -16.80 -2.03 -8.49
N PRO A 93 -16.25 -1.35 -9.51
CA PRO A 93 -15.49 -1.99 -10.57
C PRO A 93 -14.28 -2.78 -10.02
N SER A 94 -13.99 -3.95 -10.61
CA SER A 94 -12.92 -4.86 -10.17
C SER A 94 -11.56 -4.19 -9.95
N TYR A 95 -11.18 -3.22 -10.80
CA TYR A 95 -9.92 -2.50 -10.67
C TYR A 95 -9.88 -1.55 -9.45
N LYS A 96 -11.03 -1.01 -9.00
CA LYS A 96 -11.12 -0.20 -7.78
C LYS A 96 -11.20 -1.06 -6.52
N GLN A 97 -11.85 -2.23 -6.62
CA GLN A 97 -11.92 -3.20 -5.52
C GLN A 97 -10.53 -3.64 -5.04
N ALA A 98 -9.54 -3.69 -5.96
CA ALA A 98 -8.16 -4.04 -5.63
C ALA A 98 -7.43 -3.00 -4.75
N ALA A 99 -7.82 -1.72 -4.83
CA ALA A 99 -7.20 -0.66 -4.05
C ALA A 99 -7.65 -0.66 -2.59
N ILE A 100 -8.90 -1.09 -2.32
CA ILE A 100 -9.52 -1.01 -0.99
C ILE A 100 -8.75 -1.80 0.09
N PRO A 101 -8.33 -3.07 -0.12
CA PRO A 101 -7.53 -3.80 0.86
C PRO A 101 -6.23 -3.09 1.22
N ILE A 102 -5.56 -2.47 0.24
CA ILE A 102 -4.30 -1.74 0.46
C ILE A 102 -4.57 -0.46 1.27
N ILE A 103 -5.63 0.28 0.94
CA ILE A 103 -6.06 1.46 1.70
C ILE A 103 -6.44 1.07 3.13
N ALA A 104 -7.11 -0.06 3.33
CA ALA A 104 -7.46 -0.58 4.65
C ALA A 104 -6.20 -0.88 5.48
N VAL A 105 -5.18 -1.52 4.90
CA VAL A 105 -3.89 -1.76 5.56
C VAL A 105 -3.19 -0.44 5.90
N ASN A 106 -3.11 0.50 4.95
CA ASN A 106 -2.53 1.83 5.20
C ASN A 106 -3.24 2.56 6.35
N THR A 107 -4.57 2.47 6.38
CA THR A 107 -5.40 3.07 7.44
C THR A 107 -5.10 2.43 8.78
N GLY A 108 -5.02 1.09 8.85
CA GLY A 108 -4.67 0.37 10.07
C GLY A 108 -3.29 0.76 10.60
N VAL A 109 -2.28 0.85 9.73
CA VAL A 109 -0.93 1.31 10.10
C VAL A 109 -0.95 2.77 10.58
N PHE A 110 -1.74 3.63 9.94
CA PHE A 110 -1.89 5.03 10.35
C PHE A 110 -2.56 5.17 11.73
N LEU A 111 -3.62 4.40 11.98
CA LEU A 111 -4.27 4.34 13.30
C LEU A 111 -3.32 3.77 14.37
N ALA A 112 -2.51 2.78 14.02
CA ALA A 112 -1.47 2.26 14.92
C ALA A 112 -0.45 3.35 15.28
N TRP A 113 -0.08 4.23 14.34
CA TRP A 113 0.77 5.40 14.63
C TRP A 113 0.10 6.41 15.56
N LEU A 114 -1.21 6.66 15.39
CA LEU A 114 -1.97 7.57 16.24
C LEU A 114 -2.13 7.02 17.67
N ALA A 115 -2.30 5.70 17.80
CA ALA A 115 -2.43 5.02 19.09
C ALA A 115 -1.09 4.79 19.80
N ALA A 116 0.03 4.73 19.06
CA ALA A 116 1.34 4.36 19.60
C ALA A 116 1.84 5.22 20.77
N PRO A 117 1.65 6.56 20.82
CA PRO A 117 2.04 7.37 21.97
C PRO A 117 1.29 6.96 23.25
N ARG A 118 0.00 6.63 23.12
CA ARG A 118 -0.87 6.28 24.26
C ARG A 118 -0.54 4.91 24.85
N PHE A 119 -0.01 4.00 24.03
CA PHE A 119 0.37 2.64 24.45
C PHE A 119 1.89 2.44 24.59
N GLY A 120 2.71 3.50 24.56
CA GLY A 120 4.18 3.40 24.67
C GLY A 120 4.87 2.66 23.51
N ARG A 121 4.16 2.41 22.41
CA ARG A 121 4.66 1.61 21.26
C ARG A 121 5.40 2.43 20.20
N LEU A 122 5.70 3.70 20.48
CA LEU A 122 6.31 4.62 19.51
C LEU A 122 7.69 4.14 19.03
N VAL A 123 8.51 3.58 19.93
CA VAL A 123 9.85 3.06 19.60
C VAL A 123 9.73 1.85 18.67
N TRP A 124 8.75 0.97 18.92
CA TRP A 124 8.47 -0.19 18.09
C TRP A 124 8.01 0.22 16.69
N MET A 125 7.05 1.15 16.59
CA MET A 125 6.59 1.67 15.29
C MET A 125 7.75 2.28 14.49
N ARG A 126 8.61 3.09 15.13
CA ARG A 126 9.81 3.64 14.46
C ARG A 126 10.77 2.55 14.00
N ARG A 127 10.94 1.47 14.76
CA ARG A 127 11.87 0.38 14.44
C ARG A 127 11.44 -0.42 13.21
N TYR A 128 10.15 -0.61 13.00
CA TYR A 128 9.60 -1.49 11.96
C TYR A 128 8.96 -0.75 10.78
N PHE A 129 8.39 0.45 10.98
CA PHE A 129 7.65 1.19 9.95
C PHE A 129 8.37 2.44 9.44
N THR A 130 9.61 2.70 9.90
CA THR A 130 10.45 3.75 9.31
C THR A 130 11.75 3.15 8.79
N HIS A 131 12.03 3.38 7.50
CA HIS A 131 13.26 2.91 6.89
C HIS A 131 14.42 3.83 7.27
N ARG A 132 15.54 3.22 7.68
CA ARG A 132 16.83 3.90 7.88
C ARG A 132 17.88 3.18 7.03
N PRO A 133 18.53 3.87 6.06
CA PRO A 133 19.51 3.25 5.18
C PRO A 133 20.66 2.57 5.94
N THR A 134 21.04 3.14 7.09
CA THR A 134 22.14 2.66 7.94
C THR A 134 21.80 1.43 8.77
N SER A 135 20.53 1.01 8.82
CA SER A 135 20.07 -0.11 9.66
C SER A 135 20.29 -1.49 9.02
N GLY A 136 20.54 -1.55 7.70
CA GLY A 136 20.68 -2.80 6.96
C GLY A 136 19.40 -3.64 6.84
N ARG A 137 18.26 -3.17 7.39
CA ARG A 137 17.00 -3.92 7.43
C ARG A 137 16.16 -3.71 6.18
N LEU A 138 16.17 -4.69 5.28
CA LEU A 138 15.40 -4.66 4.04
C LEU A 138 13.88 -4.64 4.25
N VAL A 139 13.39 -5.34 5.29
CA VAL A 139 11.96 -5.39 5.64
C VAL A 139 11.39 -3.99 5.86
N THR A 140 12.19 -3.09 6.44
CA THR A 140 11.74 -1.72 6.73
C THR A 140 11.50 -0.87 5.49
N LEU A 141 12.07 -1.25 4.34
CA LEU A 141 11.88 -0.59 3.04
C LEU A 141 10.50 -0.93 2.46
N LEU A 142 10.01 -2.15 2.71
CA LEU A 142 8.67 -2.59 2.33
C LEU A 142 7.61 -2.03 3.28
N THR A 143 7.80 -2.19 4.59
CA THR A 143 6.83 -1.74 5.59
C THR A 143 6.72 -0.20 5.65
N SER A 144 7.76 0.53 5.23
CA SER A 144 7.68 1.99 5.11
C SER A 144 6.72 2.45 4.01
N VAL A 145 6.45 1.63 2.98
CA VAL A 145 5.50 1.96 1.90
C VAL A 145 4.08 2.16 2.46
N PHE A 146 3.73 1.42 3.52
CA PHE A 146 2.43 1.52 4.18
C PHE A 146 2.38 2.60 5.27
N SER A 147 3.53 3.14 5.67
CA SER A 147 3.66 4.04 6.81
C SER A 147 3.61 5.51 6.40
N HIS A 148 2.67 6.25 6.99
CA HIS A 148 2.44 7.66 6.66
C HIS A 148 2.67 8.55 7.89
N ARG A 149 3.48 9.61 7.72
CA ARG A 149 3.86 10.51 8.83
C ARG A 149 2.81 11.57 9.14
N SER A 150 2.09 12.06 8.14
CA SER A 150 1.15 13.18 8.27
C SER A 150 -0.18 12.86 7.60
N ILE A 151 -1.27 13.42 8.15
CA ILE A 151 -2.63 13.26 7.61
C ILE A 151 -2.69 13.69 6.14
N PRO A 152 -2.13 14.84 5.70
CA PRO A 152 -2.20 15.22 4.29
C PRO A 152 -1.47 14.24 3.38
N HIS A 153 -0.31 13.74 3.80
CA HIS A 153 0.45 12.74 3.04
C HIS A 153 -0.32 11.42 2.95
N PHE A 154 -1.01 11.02 4.02
CA PHE A 154 -1.89 9.85 4.03
C PHE A 154 -3.07 10.01 3.07
N VAL A 155 -3.82 11.11 3.18
CA VAL A 155 -5.01 11.35 2.34
C VAL A 155 -4.62 11.42 0.87
N LEU A 156 -3.61 12.23 0.53
CA LEU A 156 -3.19 12.40 -0.87
C LEU A 156 -2.68 11.11 -1.49
N ASN A 157 -1.92 10.28 -0.75
CA ASN A 157 -1.45 9.00 -1.29
C ASN A 157 -2.59 8.01 -1.49
N ASN A 158 -3.53 7.90 -0.56
CA ASN A 158 -4.65 6.98 -0.72
C ASN A 158 -5.64 7.46 -1.80
N VAL A 159 -5.84 8.77 -1.96
CA VAL A 159 -6.62 9.33 -3.07
C VAL A 159 -5.92 9.08 -4.41
N ALA A 160 -4.61 9.32 -4.51
CA ALA A 160 -3.84 9.04 -5.71
C ALA A 160 -3.85 7.54 -6.05
N LEU A 161 -3.72 6.67 -5.04
CA LEU A 161 -3.79 5.23 -5.20
C LEU A 161 -5.16 4.80 -5.74
N TYR A 162 -6.24 5.29 -5.12
CA TYR A 162 -7.61 4.95 -5.51
C TYR A 162 -8.01 5.50 -6.88
N SER A 163 -7.46 6.64 -7.29
CA SER A 163 -7.75 7.27 -8.58
C SER A 163 -6.78 6.81 -9.67
N VAL A 164 -5.54 7.30 -9.63
CA VAL A 164 -4.51 7.07 -10.64
C VAL A 164 -4.08 5.62 -10.69
N GLY A 165 -3.92 4.96 -9.53
CA GLY A 165 -3.56 3.54 -9.47
C GLY A 165 -4.63 2.66 -10.12
N SER A 166 -5.89 2.91 -9.78
CA SER A 166 -7.05 2.19 -10.33
C SER A 166 -7.16 2.38 -11.85
N TRP A 167 -6.93 3.60 -12.33
CA TRP A 167 -6.92 3.93 -13.76
C TRP A 167 -5.78 3.22 -14.50
N ALA A 168 -4.57 3.19 -13.93
CA ALA A 168 -3.42 2.54 -14.55
C ALA A 168 -3.67 1.05 -14.82
N ILE A 169 -4.29 0.35 -13.86
CA ILE A 169 -4.66 -1.07 -14.03
C ILE A 169 -5.80 -1.22 -15.04
N GLN A 170 -6.82 -0.36 -15.02
CA GLN A 170 -7.89 -0.40 -16.00
C GLN A 170 -7.36 -0.30 -17.45
N VAL A 171 -6.42 0.62 -17.70
CA VAL A 171 -5.79 0.78 -19.03
C VAL A 171 -4.93 -0.43 -19.39
N LEU A 172 -4.22 -1.02 -18.43
CA LEU A 172 -3.39 -2.19 -18.66
C LEU A 172 -4.25 -3.40 -19.03
N GLN A 173 -5.34 -3.64 -18.29
CA GLN A 173 -6.31 -4.70 -18.57
C GLN A 173 -6.94 -4.54 -19.96
N ALA A 174 -7.28 -3.32 -20.36
CA ALA A 174 -7.83 -3.05 -21.70
C ALA A 174 -6.83 -3.32 -22.84
N ARG A 175 -5.52 -3.39 -22.56
CA ARG A 175 -4.45 -3.65 -23.53
C ARG A 175 -3.91 -5.08 -23.48
N GLN A 176 -4.30 -5.86 -22.49
CA GLN A 176 -3.81 -7.22 -22.30
C GLN A 176 -4.55 -8.15 -23.26
N LEU A 177 -4.01 -8.25 -24.48
CA LEU A 177 -4.46 -9.15 -25.55
C LEU A 177 -4.30 -10.60 -25.08
N ASP A 178 -5.41 -11.31 -24.86
CA ASP A 178 -5.72 -12.77 -24.87
C ASP A 178 -4.67 -13.83 -24.44
N ALA A 179 -3.47 -13.45 -24.01
CA ALA A 179 -2.32 -14.34 -23.85
C ALA A 179 -2.25 -14.99 -22.47
N TYR A 180 -2.96 -14.44 -21.47
CA TYR A 180 -3.00 -15.01 -20.13
C TYR A 180 -4.31 -14.69 -19.40
N PRO A 181 -5.11 -15.71 -19.02
CA PRO A 181 -6.32 -15.50 -18.23
C PRO A 181 -5.91 -15.16 -16.79
N ASP A 182 -5.91 -13.88 -16.44
CA ASP A 182 -5.72 -13.44 -15.05
C ASP A 182 -7.04 -13.53 -14.29
N ALA A 183 -7.05 -14.22 -13.14
CA ALA A 183 -8.22 -14.40 -12.30
C ALA A 183 -8.71 -13.09 -11.65
N GLY A 184 -7.84 -12.09 -11.48
CA GLY A 184 -8.26 -10.81 -10.92
C GLY A 184 -7.25 -9.68 -11.05
N SER A 185 -7.74 -8.45 -10.85
CA SER A 185 -6.95 -7.21 -10.89
C SER A 185 -6.03 -7.01 -9.69
N PHE A 186 -6.24 -7.74 -8.59
CA PHE A 186 -5.57 -7.51 -7.31
C PHE A 186 -4.05 -7.76 -7.34
N PRO A 187 -3.53 -8.89 -7.87
CA PRO A 187 -2.08 -9.15 -7.88
C PRO A 187 -1.31 -8.13 -8.73
N GLN A 188 -1.89 -7.74 -9.87
CA GLN A 188 -1.34 -6.72 -10.75
C GLN A 188 -1.28 -5.37 -10.02
N PHE A 189 -2.39 -4.97 -9.38
CA PHE A 189 -2.46 -3.72 -8.61
C PHE A 189 -1.48 -3.71 -7.43
N LEU A 190 -1.38 -4.82 -6.70
CA LEU A 190 -0.48 -4.96 -5.55
C LEU A 190 0.98 -4.87 -6.00
N SER A 191 1.36 -5.56 -7.07
CA SER A 191 2.73 -5.51 -7.60
C SER A 191 3.10 -4.11 -8.07
N PHE A 192 2.18 -3.39 -8.73
CA PHE A 192 2.34 -1.99 -9.11
C PHE A 192 2.55 -1.11 -7.88
N TYR A 193 1.67 -1.22 -6.88
CA TYR A 193 1.74 -0.45 -5.64
C TYR A 193 3.08 -0.64 -4.91
N LEU A 194 3.50 -1.90 -4.74
CA LEU A 194 4.78 -2.22 -4.07
C LEU A 194 5.97 -1.68 -4.87
N SER A 195 5.99 -1.89 -6.19
CA SER A 195 7.09 -1.43 -7.03
C SER A 195 7.20 0.09 -7.03
N ALA A 196 6.08 0.80 -7.17
CA ALA A 196 6.02 2.26 -7.13
C ALA A 196 6.45 2.80 -5.74
N GLY A 197 5.99 2.19 -4.65
CA GLY A 197 6.34 2.58 -3.29
C GLY A 197 7.83 2.37 -2.96
N LEU A 198 8.40 1.24 -3.39
CA LEU A 198 9.83 0.96 -3.23
C LEU A 198 10.68 1.92 -4.07
N PHE A 199 10.26 2.21 -5.30
CA PHE A 199 10.92 3.19 -6.16
C PHE A 199 10.88 4.60 -5.57
N ALA A 200 9.72 5.05 -5.10
CA ALA A 200 9.58 6.34 -4.43
C ALA A 200 10.46 6.43 -3.17
N SER A 201 10.54 5.34 -2.39
CA SER A 201 11.42 5.26 -1.21
C SER A 201 12.89 5.40 -1.59
N LEU A 202 13.33 4.73 -2.67
CA LEU A 202 14.70 4.87 -3.20
C LEU A 202 14.99 6.30 -3.66
N ALA A 203 14.10 6.89 -4.45
CA ALA A 203 14.24 8.26 -4.95
C ALA A 203 14.33 9.26 -3.78
N SER A 204 13.51 9.10 -2.74
CA SER A 204 13.57 9.93 -1.54
C SER A 204 14.94 9.85 -0.85
N HIS A 205 15.53 8.65 -0.76
CA HIS A 205 16.87 8.47 -0.20
C HIS A 205 17.96 9.10 -1.06
N LEU A 206 17.88 8.98 -2.38
CA LEU A 206 18.83 9.61 -3.31
C LEU A 206 18.78 11.14 -3.21
N VAL A 207 17.57 11.72 -3.20
CA VAL A 207 17.39 13.17 -3.05
C VAL A 207 17.91 13.64 -1.69
N THR A 208 17.62 12.90 -0.63
CA THR A 208 18.14 13.22 0.71
C THR A 208 19.67 13.18 0.70
N ALA A 209 20.29 12.11 0.20
CA ALA A 209 21.75 11.98 0.10
C ALA A 209 22.39 13.09 -0.74
N TRP A 210 21.75 13.47 -1.85
CA TRP A 210 22.15 14.60 -2.68
C TRP A 210 22.15 15.90 -1.86
N GLN A 211 21.06 16.20 -1.15
CA GLN A 211 20.95 17.41 -0.32
C GLN A 211 22.04 17.47 0.75
N TRP A 212 22.34 16.35 1.42
CA TRP A 212 23.45 16.28 2.38
C TRP A 212 24.80 16.54 1.72
N ARG A 213 25.04 16.00 0.52
CA ARG A 213 26.30 16.21 -0.21
C ARG A 213 26.48 17.67 -0.62
N MET A 214 25.41 18.32 -1.10
CA MET A 214 25.44 19.74 -1.44
C MET A 214 25.69 20.61 -0.21
N ALA A 215 25.02 20.32 0.91
CA ALA A 215 25.24 21.05 2.17
C ALA A 215 26.67 20.88 2.71
N ALA A 216 27.26 19.69 2.58
CA ALA A 216 28.65 19.44 2.96
C ALA A 216 29.62 20.21 2.03
N GLY A 217 29.37 20.23 0.73
CA GLY A 217 30.15 21.01 -0.24
C GLY A 217 30.12 22.51 0.05
N LEU A 218 28.94 23.06 0.37
CA LEU A 218 28.78 24.46 0.80
C LEU A 218 29.59 24.76 2.08
N ARG A 219 29.57 23.88 3.08
CA ARG A 219 30.35 24.05 4.31
C ARG A 219 31.85 23.99 4.08
N LEU A 220 32.31 23.12 3.18
CA LEU A 220 33.73 23.05 2.81
C LEU A 220 34.16 24.28 2.01
N TYR A 221 33.30 24.79 1.13
CA TYR A 221 33.52 26.06 0.43
C TYR A 221 33.59 27.24 1.41
N GLU A 222 32.66 27.34 2.37
CA GLU A 222 32.70 28.35 3.44
C GLU A 222 33.95 28.20 4.32
N ALA A 223 34.42 26.99 4.60
CA ALA A 223 35.65 26.79 5.38
C ALA A 223 36.92 27.16 4.59
N ALA A 224 36.94 26.88 3.28
CA ALA A 224 38.09 27.15 2.40
C ALA A 224 38.19 28.63 1.98
N TRP A 225 37.06 29.31 1.79
CA TRP A 225 37.00 30.67 1.23
C TRP A 225 36.30 31.70 2.13
N GLY A 226 35.71 31.28 3.26
CA GLY A 226 35.02 32.15 4.22
C GLY A 226 35.87 33.20 4.95
N PRO A 227 37.21 33.09 5.08
CA PRO A 227 38.00 34.19 5.65
C PRO A 227 38.18 35.38 4.68
N VAL A 228 37.83 35.25 3.40
CA VAL A 228 38.24 36.23 2.36
C VAL A 228 37.16 37.25 2.00
N VAL A 229 35.90 37.10 2.44
CA VAL A 229 34.84 38.07 2.11
C VAL A 229 34.04 38.50 3.34
N PRO A 230 34.41 39.62 3.98
CA PRO A 230 33.62 40.22 5.05
C PRO A 230 32.62 41.21 4.46
N TYR A 231 31.53 40.74 3.83
CA TYR A 231 30.30 41.53 3.69
C TYR A 231 29.17 40.67 3.14
N MET A 232 27.92 41.02 3.44
CA MET A 232 26.67 40.33 3.04
C MET A 232 26.22 39.16 3.94
N ARG A 233 26.37 39.28 5.26
CA ARG A 233 25.54 38.50 6.20
C ARG A 233 24.23 39.25 6.50
N ARG A 234 23.29 39.21 5.55
CA ARG A 234 21.89 39.63 5.80
C ARG A 234 20.90 38.89 4.90
N LEU A 235 20.83 37.57 5.02
CA LEU A 235 19.63 36.82 4.65
C LEU A 235 19.27 35.87 5.79
N HIS A 236 18.03 36.02 6.26
CA HIS A 236 17.42 35.29 7.36
C HIS A 236 17.39 33.79 7.05
N PHE A 237 18.42 33.06 7.47
CA PHE A 237 18.37 31.61 7.55
C PHE A 237 17.54 31.23 8.78
N VAL A 238 16.35 30.68 8.53
CA VAL A 238 15.53 29.97 9.51
C VAL A 238 16.41 28.86 10.10
N ARG A 239 16.90 29.06 11.33
CA ARG A 239 17.57 28.02 12.12
C ARG A 239 16.59 26.87 12.29
N VAL A 240 16.85 25.74 11.65
CA VAL A 240 16.25 24.46 12.04
C VAL A 240 16.94 24.03 13.34
N PRO A 241 16.25 23.97 14.50
CA PRO A 241 16.90 23.56 15.75
C PRO A 241 17.23 22.07 15.68
N CYS A 242 18.53 21.78 15.55
CA CYS A 242 19.07 20.45 15.80
C CYS A 242 19.10 20.23 17.32
N ARG A 243 18.02 19.68 17.88
CA ARG A 243 18.00 19.25 19.29
C ARG A 243 18.76 17.94 19.40
N MET A 244 20.08 18.04 19.55
CA MET A 244 20.93 16.96 20.03
C MET A 244 20.61 16.75 21.52
N SER A 245 19.77 15.76 21.82
CA SER A 245 19.66 15.22 23.18
C SER A 245 20.84 14.28 23.40
N ARG A 246 21.82 14.74 24.18
CA ARG A 246 22.79 13.90 24.90
C ARG A 246 22.44 13.97 26.39
N SER A 247 22.63 12.84 27.07
CA SER A 247 22.60 12.58 28.53
C SER A 247 21.24 12.75 29.23
N ALA A 248 20.78 11.86 30.10
CA ALA A 248 21.45 10.78 30.85
C ALA A 248 20.56 9.52 30.90
#